data_AF-A0A2G9TM24-F1
#
_entry.id   AF-A0A2G9TM24-F1
#
_cell.length_a   1.000
_cell.length_b   1.000
_cell.length_c   1.000
_cell.angle_alpha   90.00
_cell.angle_beta   90.00
_cell.angle_gamma   90.00
#
_symmetry.space_group_name_H-M   'P 1'
#
loop_
_entity.id
_entity.type
_entity.pdbx_description
1 polymer ?
#
loop_
_entity_poly.entity_id
_entity_poly.type
_entity_poly.pdbx_seq_one_letter_code
_entity_poly.pdbx_strand_id
1 'polypeptide(L)'
;TDNGAPPDAPPPTSLKKSNYGGGPVIPRRDRRQSSSLFNVSSNRELVKLPPIKDADPSEREDLFIQKLRQCCVVFEFAQDPLSDMKYKEVKRAALNELIDYVSTCRDAITENVYPEAINMFALNLFRPLSPPTNPVGAEFDPDEDEPTLEAAWPHLQ
;
A
#
# COMPACT_ATOMS: atom_id res chain seq x y z
N THR A 1 17.26 -62.79 -38.35
CA THR A 1 15.89 -62.28 -38.24
C THR A 1 15.86 -61.31 -37.08
N ASP A 2 15.57 -60.02 -37.18
CA ASP A 2 15.33 -59.07 -38.27
C ASP A 2 15.34 -57.72 -37.49
N ASN A 3 16.23 -56.79 -37.85
CA ASN A 3 16.35 -55.47 -37.22
C ASN A 3 15.76 -54.47 -38.21
N GLY A 4 14.55 -53.99 -37.96
CA GLY A 4 13.89 -53.00 -38.81
C GLY A 4 13.04 -52.04 -37.98
N ALA A 5 13.64 -50.95 -37.51
CA ALA A 5 12.89 -49.79 -37.06
C ALA A 5 12.29 -49.08 -38.29
N PRO A 6 11.04 -48.57 -38.21
CA PRO A 6 10.35 -47.95 -39.34
C PRO A 6 11.01 -46.64 -39.81
N PRO A 7 10.93 -46.30 -41.12
CA PRO A 7 11.76 -45.29 -41.77
C PRO A 7 11.41 -43.81 -41.49
N ASP A 8 10.48 -43.50 -40.58
CA ASP A 8 9.99 -42.13 -40.33
C ASP A 8 10.10 -41.67 -38.87
N ALA A 9 11.00 -42.25 -38.07
CA ALA A 9 11.28 -41.75 -36.74
C ALA A 9 12.18 -40.49 -36.80
N PRO A 10 11.78 -39.34 -36.20
CA PRO A 10 12.67 -38.19 -36.07
C PRO A 10 13.92 -38.58 -35.26
N PRO A 11 15.09 -37.99 -35.54
CA PRO A 11 16.35 -38.42 -34.93
C PRO A 11 16.27 -38.29 -33.40
N PRO A 12 16.82 -39.25 -32.62
CA PRO A 12 16.84 -39.16 -31.18
C PRO A 12 17.76 -37.99 -30.76
N THR A 13 17.15 -36.88 -30.38
CA THR A 13 17.87 -35.73 -29.83
C THR A 13 18.52 -36.16 -28.53
N SER A 14 19.84 -36.21 -28.48
CA SER A 14 20.59 -36.49 -27.26
C SER A 14 20.33 -35.35 -26.26
N LEU A 15 19.48 -35.60 -25.25
CA LEU A 15 19.33 -34.75 -24.08
C LEU A 15 20.64 -34.76 -23.29
N LYS A 16 21.53 -33.82 -23.60
CA LYS A 16 22.63 -33.48 -22.70
C LYS A 16 22.00 -32.91 -21.43
N LYS A 17 21.90 -33.71 -20.37
CA LYS A 17 21.73 -33.20 -19.00
C LYS A 17 22.92 -32.31 -18.70
N SER A 18 22.79 -31.00 -18.92
CA SER A 18 23.78 -30.06 -18.37
C SER A 18 23.54 -30.01 -16.87
N ASN A 19 24.40 -30.71 -16.15
CA ASN A 19 24.48 -30.64 -14.70
C ASN A 19 25.10 -29.30 -14.31
N TYR A 20 24.35 -28.20 -14.40
CA TYR A 20 24.72 -26.92 -13.82
C TYR A 20 24.32 -26.90 -12.34
N GLY A 21 25.05 -27.67 -11.55
CA GLY A 21 25.25 -27.32 -10.14
C GLY A 21 26.22 -26.13 -10.11
N GLY A 22 25.80 -25.03 -9.50
CA GLY A 22 26.67 -23.88 -9.22
C GLY A 22 26.37 -22.60 -9.98
N GLY A 23 25.10 -22.22 -10.13
CA GLY A 23 24.77 -20.79 -10.26
C GLY A 23 24.94 -20.11 -8.90
N PRO A 24 25.30 -18.81 -8.82
CA PRO A 24 25.36 -18.12 -7.55
C PRO A 24 23.98 -18.23 -6.89
N VAL A 25 23.95 -18.64 -5.62
CA VAL A 25 22.75 -18.60 -4.78
C VAL A 25 22.30 -17.15 -4.79
N ILE A 26 21.33 -16.81 -5.63
CA ILE A 26 20.58 -15.56 -5.49
C ILE A 26 19.95 -15.73 -4.11
N PRO A 27 20.35 -14.93 -3.11
CA PRO A 27 19.63 -14.95 -1.86
C PRO A 27 18.21 -14.60 -2.26
N ARG A 28 17.25 -15.50 -2.02
CA ARG A 28 15.85 -15.10 -1.97
C ARG A 28 15.82 -14.05 -0.87
N ARG A 29 15.98 -12.79 -1.28
CA ARG A 29 15.71 -11.66 -0.43
C ARG A 29 14.22 -11.76 -0.23
N ASP A 30 13.82 -12.40 0.86
CA ASP A 30 12.60 -12.09 1.61
C ASP A 30 12.74 -10.66 2.17
N ARG A 31 13.20 -9.73 1.34
CA ARG A 31 13.00 -8.32 1.53
C ARG A 31 11.53 -8.18 1.22
N ARG A 32 10.69 -8.33 2.26
CA ARG A 32 9.28 -7.92 2.26
C ARG A 32 9.24 -6.63 1.45
N GLN A 33 8.87 -6.75 0.17
CA GLN A 33 8.88 -5.60 -0.71
C GLN A 33 7.68 -4.84 -0.23
N SER A 34 7.95 -3.76 0.52
CA SER A 34 6.93 -2.84 0.96
C SER A 34 5.99 -2.60 -0.21
N SER A 35 4.70 -2.94 -0.05
CA SER A 35 3.63 -2.62 -0.99
C SER A 35 3.46 -1.10 -1.15
N SER A 36 4.19 -0.33 -0.35
CA SER A 36 3.96 1.06 -0.05
C SER A 36 5.22 1.87 -0.43
N LEU A 37 5.23 2.45 -1.64
CA LEU A 37 6.21 3.47 -2.06
C LEU A 37 5.79 4.87 -1.58
N PHE A 38 5.33 4.96 -0.33
CA PHE A 38 4.88 6.22 0.23
C PHE A 38 6.02 7.23 0.32
N ASN A 39 5.69 8.49 0.01
CA ASN A 39 6.54 9.62 0.34
C ASN A 39 6.37 9.94 1.84
N VAL A 40 7.08 9.18 2.68
CA VAL A 40 7.04 9.32 4.14
C VAL A 40 7.45 10.73 4.54
N SER A 41 6.66 11.36 5.42
CA SER A 41 6.92 12.73 5.86
C SER A 41 8.17 12.80 6.75
N SER A 42 8.94 13.90 6.61
CA SER A 42 10.15 14.13 7.40
C SER A 42 9.82 14.44 8.87
N ASN A 43 8.81 15.27 9.12
CA ASN A 43 8.26 15.50 10.46
C ASN A 43 6.95 14.72 10.61
N ARG A 44 6.88 13.86 11.62
CA ARG A 44 5.74 12.96 11.87
C ARG A 44 5.14 13.13 13.27
N GLU A 45 5.59 14.12 14.01
CA GLU A 45 5.07 14.40 15.35
C GLU A 45 3.71 15.07 15.25
N LEU A 46 2.67 14.31 15.60
CA LEU A 46 1.30 14.80 15.61
C LEU A 46 0.84 15.12 17.04
N VAL A 47 0.15 16.25 17.17
CA VAL A 47 -0.53 16.67 18.39
C VAL A 47 -2.01 16.31 18.27
N LYS A 48 -2.58 15.67 19.29
CA LYS A 48 -4.02 15.39 19.33
C LYS A 48 -4.80 16.70 19.43
N LEU A 49 -5.49 17.06 18.36
CA LEU A 49 -6.37 18.24 18.31
C LEU A 49 -7.67 18.00 19.09
N PRO A 50 -8.35 19.06 19.57
CA PRO A 50 -9.66 18.96 20.21
C PRO A 50 -10.70 18.24 19.33
N PRO A 51 -11.77 17.66 19.92
CA PRO A 51 -12.86 17.07 19.15
C PRO A 51 -13.77 18.13 18.49
N ILE A 52 -14.12 17.97 17.22
CA ILE A 52 -14.99 18.86 16.43
C ILE A 52 -16.39 18.95 17.06
N LYS A 53 -16.91 17.83 17.56
CA LYS A 53 -18.25 17.78 18.19
C LYS A 53 -18.36 18.67 19.43
N ASP A 54 -17.25 18.91 20.12
CA ASP A 54 -17.17 19.68 21.36
C ASP A 54 -16.81 21.15 21.09
N ALA A 55 -16.46 21.51 19.84
CA ALA A 55 -16.13 22.87 19.43
C ALA A 55 -17.38 23.71 19.14
N ASP A 56 -17.25 25.02 19.32
CA ASP A 56 -18.27 26.00 18.97
C ASP A 56 -18.56 25.95 17.46
N PRO A 57 -19.83 26.11 17.03
CA PRO A 57 -20.20 25.99 15.62
C PRO A 57 -19.35 26.84 14.65
N SER A 58 -18.90 28.02 15.08
CA SER A 58 -18.05 28.92 14.30
C SER A 58 -16.60 28.42 14.13
N GLU A 59 -16.12 27.54 15.00
CA GLU A 59 -14.74 27.04 14.99
C GLU A 59 -14.61 25.65 14.34
N ARG A 60 -15.75 24.98 14.07
CA ARG A 60 -15.77 23.61 13.57
C ARG A 60 -15.11 23.45 12.20
N GLU A 61 -15.36 24.39 11.29
CA GLU A 61 -14.76 24.38 9.95
C GLU A 61 -13.23 24.51 10.03
N ASP A 62 -12.75 25.46 10.82
CA ASP A 62 -11.30 25.67 11.03
C ASP A 62 -10.64 24.43 11.65
N LEU A 63 -11.30 23.79 12.62
CA LEU A 63 -10.79 22.58 13.25
C LEU A 63 -10.83 21.37 12.29
N PHE A 64 -11.84 21.27 11.44
CA PHE A 64 -11.92 20.28 10.37
C PHE A 64 -10.75 20.44 9.37
N ILE A 65 -10.48 21.67 8.94
CA ILE A 65 -9.34 22.00 8.07
C ILE A 65 -8.01 21.66 8.75
N GLN A 66 -7.83 21.99 10.03
CA GLN A 66 -6.62 21.63 10.78
C GLN A 66 -6.41 20.11 10.84
N LYS A 67 -7.48 19.34 11.04
CA LYS A 67 -7.41 17.86 11.03
C LYS A 67 -7.10 17.32 9.63
N LEU A 68 -7.66 17.88 8.55
CA LEU A 68 -7.29 17.52 7.18
C LEU A 68 -5.78 17.72 6.92
N ARG A 69 -5.25 18.89 7.29
CA ARG A 69 -3.81 19.19 7.18
C ARG A 69 -2.95 18.24 8.01
N GLN A 70 -3.39 17.89 9.21
CA GLN A 70 -2.71 16.89 10.04
C GLN A 70 -2.69 15.50 9.37
N CYS A 71 -3.77 15.12 8.67
CA CYS A 71 -3.85 13.86 7.94
C CYS A 71 -2.99 13.82 6.66
N CYS A 72 -2.41 14.95 6.22
CA CYS A 72 -1.40 14.98 5.16
C CYS A 72 -0.05 14.37 5.57
N VAL A 73 0.20 14.18 6.87
CA VAL A 73 1.42 13.52 7.36
C VAL A 73 1.36 12.03 7.04
N VAL A 74 2.33 11.55 6.26
CA VAL A 74 2.43 10.16 5.78
C VAL A 74 3.41 9.39 6.66
N PHE A 75 2.98 8.23 7.15
CA PHE A 75 3.77 7.35 8.01
C PHE A 75 4.27 6.11 7.25
N GLU A 76 5.39 5.54 7.72
CA GLU A 76 5.92 4.26 7.26
C GLU A 76 5.23 3.11 8.02
N PHE A 77 4.69 2.12 7.31
CA PHE A 77 4.00 0.97 7.89
C PHE A 77 4.63 -0.37 7.54
N ALA A 78 5.47 -0.44 6.50
CA ALA A 78 6.00 -1.68 5.97
C ALA A 78 7.39 -2.00 6.53
N GLN A 79 8.29 -1.00 6.57
CA GLN A 79 9.67 -1.22 7.01
C GLN A 79 9.79 -1.32 8.53
N ASP A 80 9.12 -0.41 9.25
CA ASP A 80 9.06 -0.40 10.71
C ASP A 80 7.61 -0.17 11.18
N PRO A 81 6.79 -1.23 11.27
CA PRO A 81 5.38 -1.11 11.63
C PRO A 81 5.16 -0.48 13.01
N LEU A 82 6.13 -0.67 13.93
CA LEU A 82 6.04 -0.22 15.32
C LEU A 82 6.61 1.19 15.53
N SER A 83 7.14 1.83 14.49
CA SER A 83 7.53 3.23 14.55
C SER A 83 6.32 4.13 14.76
N ASP A 84 6.51 5.26 15.45
CA ASP A 84 5.53 6.36 15.49
C ASP A 84 4.11 5.97 15.93
N MET A 85 3.94 4.85 16.66
CA MET A 85 2.61 4.29 17.00
C MET A 85 1.68 5.30 17.65
N LYS A 86 2.22 6.15 18.54
CA LYS A 86 1.50 7.27 19.16
C LYS A 86 0.89 8.18 18.10
N TYR A 87 1.65 8.58 17.10
CA TYR A 87 1.25 9.55 16.08
C TYR A 87 0.39 8.91 14.99
N LYS A 88 0.66 7.64 14.64
CA LYS A 88 -0.22 6.83 13.78
C LYS A 88 -1.62 6.74 14.36
N GLU A 89 -1.75 6.55 15.68
CA GLU A 89 -3.05 6.53 16.35
C GLU A 89 -3.73 7.91 16.36
N VAL A 90 -2.98 9.00 16.54
CA VAL A 90 -3.54 10.36 16.41
C VAL A 90 -4.15 10.58 15.03
N LYS A 91 -3.43 10.21 13.96
CA LYS A 91 -3.96 10.31 12.58
C LYS A 91 -5.18 9.41 12.37
N ARG A 92 -5.14 8.16 12.84
CA ARG A 92 -6.28 7.23 12.73
C ARG A 92 -7.53 7.79 13.42
N ALA A 93 -7.39 8.32 14.63
CA ALA A 93 -8.49 8.94 15.35
C ALA A 93 -9.03 10.18 14.61
N ALA A 94 -8.15 11.04 14.09
CA ALA A 94 -8.55 12.21 13.32
C ALA A 94 -9.30 11.82 12.03
N LEU A 95 -8.84 10.81 11.29
CA LEU A 95 -9.53 10.32 10.09
C LEU A 95 -10.95 9.82 10.38
N ASN A 96 -11.15 9.02 11.44
CA ASN A 96 -12.48 8.57 11.85
C ASN A 96 -13.39 9.75 12.20
N GLU A 97 -12.86 10.74 12.91
CA GLU A 97 -13.61 11.92 13.29
C GLU A 97 -14.01 12.78 12.07
N LEU A 98 -13.15 12.87 11.05
CA LEU A 98 -13.48 13.52 9.78
C LEU A 98 -14.63 12.80 9.05
N ILE A 99 -14.61 11.46 9.05
CA ILE A 99 -15.70 10.64 8.49
C ILE A 99 -17.02 10.91 9.23
N ASP A 100 -16.98 10.89 10.57
CA ASP A 100 -18.15 11.14 11.41
C ASP A 100 -18.72 12.56 11.18
N TYR A 101 -17.85 13.57 11.08
CA TYR A 101 -18.26 14.95 10.84
C TYR A 101 -18.95 15.11 9.48
N VAL A 102 -18.36 14.59 8.40
CA VAL A 102 -18.96 14.65 7.06
C VAL A 102 -20.28 13.86 6.99
N SER A 103 -20.36 12.75 7.71
CA SER A 103 -21.58 11.92 7.74
C SER A 103 -22.74 12.58 8.48
N THR A 104 -22.47 13.50 9.42
CA THR A 104 -23.47 14.12 10.28
C THR A 104 -23.76 15.59 9.95
N CYS A 105 -22.85 16.27 9.26
CA CYS A 105 -22.98 17.68 8.89
C CYS A 105 -23.17 17.81 7.36
N ARG A 106 -24.39 18.21 6.95
CA ARG A 106 -24.79 18.27 5.53
C ARG A 106 -23.95 19.24 4.68
N ASP A 107 -23.47 20.32 5.30
CA ASP A 107 -22.72 21.39 4.63
C ASP A 107 -21.23 21.39 5.07
N ALA A 108 -20.71 20.23 5.48
CA ALA A 108 -19.31 20.09 5.95
C ALA A 108 -18.26 20.44 4.89
N ILE A 109 -18.59 20.28 3.60
CA ILE A 109 -17.66 20.49 2.50
C ILE A 109 -17.90 21.86 1.87
N THR A 110 -17.28 22.89 2.45
CA THR A 110 -17.29 24.28 1.95
C THR A 110 -16.21 24.51 0.89
N GLU A 111 -16.24 25.66 0.22
CA GLU A 111 -15.20 26.06 -0.75
C GLU A 111 -13.78 26.07 -0.16
N ASN A 112 -13.65 26.43 1.13
CA ASN A 112 -12.36 26.44 1.82
C ASN A 112 -11.84 25.04 2.15
N VAL A 113 -12.74 24.07 2.32
CA VAL A 113 -12.43 22.68 2.67
C VAL A 113 -11.95 21.88 1.45
N TYR A 114 -12.53 22.14 0.27
CA TYR A 114 -12.20 21.44 -0.97
C TYR A 114 -10.69 21.30 -1.27
N PRO A 115 -9.88 22.39 -1.31
CA PRO A 115 -8.47 22.27 -1.64
C PRO A 115 -7.69 21.44 -0.62
N GLU A 116 -8.05 21.52 0.66
CA GLU A 116 -7.41 20.77 1.75
C GLU A 116 -7.74 19.27 1.66
N ALA A 117 -8.99 18.92 1.37
CA ALA A 117 -9.43 17.54 1.19
C ALA A 117 -8.75 16.87 -0.02
N ILE A 118 -8.69 17.58 -1.16
CA ILE A 118 -8.03 17.07 -2.38
C ILE A 118 -6.53 16.88 -2.14
N ASN A 119 -5.87 17.84 -1.49
CA ASN A 119 -4.45 17.72 -1.18
C ASN A 119 -4.18 16.54 -0.23
N MET A 120 -4.99 16.38 0.82
CA MET A 120 -4.88 15.25 1.75
C MET A 120 -5.07 13.92 1.02
N PHE A 121 -6.07 13.81 0.15
CA PHE A 121 -6.30 12.62 -0.68
C PHE A 121 -5.09 12.32 -1.58
N ALA A 122 -4.61 13.33 -2.32
CA ALA A 122 -3.49 13.18 -3.24
C ALA A 122 -2.22 12.67 -2.55
N LEU A 123 -1.87 13.24 -1.39
CA LEU A 123 -0.68 12.84 -0.63
C LEU A 123 -0.77 11.41 -0.07
N ASN A 124 -1.98 10.92 0.21
CA ASN A 124 -2.19 9.59 0.78
C ASN A 124 -2.40 8.50 -0.29
N LEU A 125 -2.80 8.85 -1.52
CA LEU A 125 -3.16 7.84 -2.54
C LEU A 125 -2.32 7.89 -3.81
N PHE A 126 -1.86 9.05 -4.25
CA PHE A 126 -1.06 9.15 -5.48
C PHE A 126 0.38 8.74 -5.20
N ARG A 127 0.66 7.45 -5.42
CA ARG A 127 1.98 6.85 -5.37
C ARG A 127 2.12 5.77 -6.45
N PRO A 128 3.34 5.48 -6.91
CA PRO A 128 3.56 4.29 -7.72
C PRO A 128 3.18 3.04 -6.92
N LEU A 129 2.47 2.11 -7.55
CA LEU A 129 2.22 0.79 -6.97
C LEU A 129 3.52 -0.01 -6.96
N SER A 130 3.73 -0.81 -5.91
CA SER A 130 4.86 -1.73 -5.89
C SER A 130 4.75 -2.74 -7.03
N PRO A 131 5.88 -3.21 -7.58
CA PRO A 131 5.87 -4.22 -8.63
C PRO A 131 5.04 -5.45 -8.20
N PRO A 132 4.31 -6.09 -9.12
CA PRO A 132 3.56 -7.30 -8.81
C PRO A 132 4.52 -8.40 -8.32
N THR A 133 4.12 -9.10 -7.27
CA THR A 133 4.86 -10.23 -6.70
C THR A 133 4.56 -11.55 -7.39
N ASN A 134 3.45 -11.63 -8.13
CA ASN A 134 2.97 -12.87 -8.74
C ASN A 134 3.83 -13.22 -9.97
N PRO A 135 4.09 -14.52 -10.18
CA PRO A 135 4.85 -14.98 -11.35
C PRO A 135 4.14 -14.58 -12.64
N VAL A 136 4.90 -14.07 -13.61
CA VAL A 136 4.37 -13.63 -14.91
C VAL A 136 4.46 -14.79 -15.91
N GLY A 137 3.35 -15.12 -16.58
CA GLY A 137 3.35 -16.06 -17.72
C GLY A 137 2.64 -17.38 -17.43
N ALA A 138 3.15 -18.48 -17.98
CA ALA A 138 2.49 -19.79 -17.95
C ALA A 138 2.44 -20.47 -16.56
N GLU A 139 3.11 -19.88 -15.56
CA GLU A 139 3.06 -20.31 -14.16
C GLU A 139 2.07 -19.48 -13.32
N PHE A 140 1.31 -18.56 -13.97
CA PHE A 140 0.27 -17.78 -13.33
C PHE A 140 -0.99 -18.64 -13.18
N ASP A 141 -1.29 -19.04 -11.94
CA ASP A 141 -2.56 -19.64 -11.56
C ASP A 141 -3.39 -18.60 -10.78
N PRO A 142 -4.49 -18.07 -11.35
CA PRO A 142 -5.32 -17.07 -10.68
C PRO A 142 -5.97 -17.57 -9.39
N ASP A 143 -6.08 -18.90 -9.19
CA ASP A 143 -6.64 -19.49 -7.98
C ASP A 143 -5.60 -19.65 -6.85
N GLU A 144 -4.30 -19.59 -7.16
CA GLU A 144 -3.20 -19.65 -6.17
C GLU A 144 -2.61 -18.26 -5.80
N ASP A 145 -3.08 -17.19 -6.44
CA ASP A 145 -2.63 -15.82 -6.18
C ASP A 145 -3.02 -15.35 -4.77
N GLU A 146 -2.05 -15.34 -3.84
CA GLU A 146 -2.25 -14.76 -2.52
C GLU A 146 -2.41 -13.22 -2.61
N PRO A 147 -3.50 -12.63 -2.08
CA PRO A 147 -3.70 -11.19 -2.15
C PRO A 147 -2.64 -10.47 -1.31
N THR A 148 -1.88 -9.58 -1.95
CA THR A 148 -0.92 -8.72 -1.24
C THR A 148 -1.66 -7.62 -0.49
N LEU A 149 -1.56 -7.60 0.85
CA LEU A 149 -2.17 -6.59 1.69
C LEU A 149 -1.32 -5.30 1.73
N GLU A 150 -1.98 -4.14 1.70
CA GLU A 150 -1.35 -2.83 1.88
C GLU A 150 -1.08 -2.57 3.37
N ALA A 151 0.18 -2.37 3.75
CA ALA A 151 0.55 -2.20 5.16
C ALA A 151 -0.05 -0.92 5.77
N ALA A 152 -0.24 0.12 4.96
CA ALA A 152 -0.83 1.38 5.39
C ALA A 152 -2.38 1.39 5.41
N TRP A 153 -3.03 0.23 5.20
CA TRP A 153 -4.49 0.11 5.15
C TRP A 153 -5.23 0.76 6.33
N PRO A 154 -4.73 0.73 7.59
CA PRO A 154 -5.39 1.40 8.71
C PRO A 154 -5.60 2.92 8.54
N HIS A 155 -4.85 3.57 7.63
CA HIS A 155 -5.02 4.99 7.28
C HIS A 155 -5.69 5.21 5.92
N LEU A 156 -5.84 4.18 5.09
CA LEU A 156 -6.39 4.29 3.73
C LEU A 156 -7.87 3.90 3.62
N GLN A 157 -8.39 3.15 4.60
CA GLN A 157 -9.76 2.64 4.60
C GLN A 157 -10.81 3.70 4.94
#